data_AF-A0A537IF25-F1
#
_entry.id   AF-A0A537IF25-F1
#
_cell.length_a   1.000
_cell.length_b   1.000
_cell.length_c   1.000
_cell.angle_alpha   90.00
_cell.angle_beta   90.00
_cell.angle_gamma   90.00
#
_symmetry.space_group_name_H-M   'P 1'
#
loop_
_entity.id
_entity.type
_entity.pdbx_description
1 polymer ?
#
loop_
_entity_poly.entity_id
_entity_poly.type
_entity_poly.pdbx_seq_one_letter_code
_entity_poly.pdbx_strand_id
1 'polypeptide(L)'
;MFHVYGHAIKNAGGTAWLTTSDIRTKKDITDFSDGLQKIKSLRAVNFRYNGKAGTPVNEEQVGLIGQEVEKIFPYMVKRMGNIASPGDETDYPDDILVLDSSPLVYILMNAVRELDEKIERMTKNENKDF
;
A
#
# COMPACT_ATOMS: atom_id res chain seq x y z
N MET A 1 17.22 -16.73 5.33
CA MET A 1 17.11 -15.34 5.80
C MET A 1 18.17 -14.53 5.08
N PHE A 2 17.79 -13.59 4.21
CA PHE A 2 18.75 -12.72 3.53
C PHE A 2 18.99 -11.46 4.36
N HIS A 3 20.26 -11.15 4.64
CA HIS A 3 20.69 -9.94 5.33
C HIS A 3 21.46 -9.10 4.32
N VAL A 4 21.12 -7.82 4.19
CA VAL A 4 21.87 -6.87 3.36
C VAL A 4 22.64 -5.94 4.28
N TYR A 5 23.97 -5.89 4.13
CA TYR A 5 24.84 -4.91 4.77
C TYR A 5 25.36 -3.95 3.68
N GLY A 6 24.62 -2.87 3.43
CA GLY A 6 24.89 -1.87 2.38
C GLY A 6 23.62 -1.17 1.90
N HIS A 7 23.75 -0.15 1.04
CA HIS A 7 22.59 0.49 0.40
C HIS A 7 22.13 -0.36 -0.79
N ALA A 8 20.88 -0.83 -0.76
CA ALA A 8 20.23 -1.50 -1.89
C ALA A 8 19.16 -0.57 -2.48
N ILE A 9 19.17 -0.35 -3.80
CA ILE A 9 18.14 0.40 -4.51
C ILE A 9 17.26 -0.59 -5.24
N LYS A 10 15.97 -0.62 -4.89
CA LYS A 10 14.94 -1.39 -5.60
C LYS A 10 14.34 -0.47 -6.67
N ASN A 11 14.36 -0.93 -7.92
CA ASN A 11 13.86 -0.14 -9.05
C ASN A 11 12.31 -0.01 -9.08
N ALA A 12 11.57 -0.68 -8.17
CA ALA A 12 10.11 -0.54 -8.02
C ALA A 12 9.56 -1.07 -6.66
N GLY A 13 8.48 -0.48 -6.14
CA GLY A 13 7.68 -0.93 -4.98
C GLY A 13 8.31 -0.70 -3.60
N GLY A 14 7.71 0.15 -2.77
CA GLY A 14 8.10 0.53 -1.40
C GLY A 14 7.79 -0.52 -0.33
N THR A 15 8.02 -0.28 0.96
CA THR A 15 7.93 0.95 1.76
C THR A 15 9.21 1.22 2.57
N ALA A 16 9.80 2.41 2.39
CA ALA A 16 11.00 2.96 3.06
C ALA A 16 12.38 2.40 2.62
N TRP A 17 12.69 2.56 1.34
CA TRP A 17 14.06 2.51 0.78
C TRP A 17 14.24 3.70 -0.18
N LEU A 18 15.48 4.15 -0.41
CA LEU A 18 15.76 5.22 -1.39
C LEU A 18 15.37 4.74 -2.79
N THR A 19 14.51 5.50 -3.48
CA THR A 19 14.07 5.21 -4.85
C THR A 19 14.31 6.42 -5.76
N THR A 20 14.65 6.18 -7.03
CA THR A 20 14.86 7.23 -8.03
C THR A 20 13.52 7.90 -8.35
N SER A 21 13.43 9.23 -8.17
CA SER A 21 12.16 9.98 -8.31
C SER A 21 12.29 11.27 -9.15
N ASP A 22 13.40 11.44 -9.88
CA ASP A 22 13.60 12.59 -10.77
C ASP A 22 12.58 12.58 -11.92
N ILE A 23 12.11 13.75 -12.36
CA ILE A 23 11.16 13.86 -13.47
C ILE A 23 11.75 13.32 -14.78
N ARG A 24 13.06 13.44 -14.99
CA ARG A 24 13.79 12.96 -16.17
C ARG A 24 13.83 11.44 -16.25
N THR A 25 13.57 10.75 -15.15
CA THR A 25 13.50 9.28 -15.10
C THR A 25 12.07 8.77 -15.16
N LYS A 26 11.09 9.63 -15.45
CA LYS A 26 9.66 9.30 -15.52
C LYS A 26 9.13 9.63 -16.92
N LYS A 27 8.20 8.82 -17.39
CA LYS A 27 7.45 9.01 -18.65
C LYS A 27 5.97 8.66 -18.40
N ASP A 28 5.09 9.09 -19.30
CA ASP A 28 3.65 8.77 -19.25
C ASP A 28 2.99 9.15 -17.92
N ILE A 29 3.27 10.38 -17.45
CA ILE A 29 2.85 10.85 -16.13
C ILE A 29 1.36 11.22 -16.16
N THR A 30 0.58 10.56 -15.30
CA THR A 30 -0.83 10.85 -15.07
C THR A 30 -1.10 11.07 -13.58
N ASP A 31 -2.16 11.79 -13.27
CA ASP A 31 -2.58 12.00 -11.88
C ASP A 31 -3.01 10.67 -11.24
N PHE A 32 -2.58 10.48 -10.00
CA PHE A 32 -3.05 9.41 -9.13
C PHE A 32 -4.15 9.96 -8.23
N SER A 33 -5.40 9.53 -8.44
CA SER A 33 -6.61 10.16 -7.89
C SER A 33 -7.31 9.37 -6.80
N ASP A 34 -6.82 8.17 -6.45
CA ASP A 34 -7.39 7.42 -5.34
C ASP A 34 -7.19 8.20 -4.04
N GLY A 35 -8.27 8.36 -3.27
CA GLY A 35 -8.30 9.24 -2.11
C GLY A 35 -9.40 8.87 -1.11
N LEU A 36 -10.14 9.86 -0.60
CA LEU A 36 -10.96 9.70 0.62
C LEU A 36 -12.05 8.64 0.48
N GLN A 37 -12.73 8.59 -0.67
CA GLN A 37 -13.84 7.65 -0.85
C GLN A 37 -13.38 6.19 -0.74
N LYS A 38 -12.29 5.83 -1.43
CA LYS A 38 -11.80 4.45 -1.46
C LYS A 38 -11.12 4.07 -0.15
N ILE A 39 -10.31 4.95 0.45
CA ILE A 39 -9.62 4.64 1.71
C ILE A 39 -10.60 4.40 2.87
N LYS A 40 -11.76 5.07 2.88
CA LYS A 40 -12.82 4.83 3.85
C LYS A 40 -13.42 3.43 3.80
N SER A 41 -13.26 2.72 2.68
CA SER A 41 -13.75 1.35 2.51
C SER A 41 -12.76 0.30 3.02
N LEU A 42 -11.52 0.70 3.32
CA LEU A 42 -10.53 -0.20 3.90
C LEU A 42 -10.75 -0.38 5.40
N ARG A 43 -10.42 -1.59 5.86
CA ARG A 43 -10.46 -1.97 7.26
C ARG A 43 -9.07 -2.32 7.75
N ALA A 44 -8.54 -1.51 8.67
CA ALA A 44 -7.36 -1.87 9.43
C ALA A 44 -7.73 -2.94 10.47
N VAL A 45 -6.86 -3.93 10.66
CA VAL A 45 -7.08 -5.05 11.58
C VAL A 45 -5.86 -5.26 12.47
N ASN A 46 -6.11 -5.64 13.71
CA ASN A 46 -5.11 -6.28 14.56
C ASN A 46 -5.15 -7.78 14.26
N PHE A 47 -3.99 -8.40 14.09
CA PHE A 47 -3.91 -9.83 13.83
C PHE A 47 -2.62 -10.42 14.41
N ARG A 48 -2.59 -11.74 14.49
CA ARG A 48 -1.38 -12.51 14.76
C ARG A 48 -1.21 -13.51 13.64
N TYR A 49 0.00 -13.62 13.12
CA TYR A 49 0.34 -14.66 12.16
C TYR A 49 0.24 -16.05 12.80
N ASN A 50 -0.14 -17.04 12.00
CA ASN A 50 -0.35 -18.42 12.43
C ASN A 50 0.82 -19.36 12.04
N GLY A 51 1.94 -18.82 11.57
CA GLY A 51 3.10 -19.59 11.14
C GLY A 51 3.05 -20.13 9.71
N LYS A 52 1.89 -20.06 9.03
CA LYS A 52 1.79 -20.46 7.62
C LYS A 52 2.57 -19.50 6.73
N ALA A 53 3.01 -19.98 5.57
CA ALA A 53 3.77 -19.21 4.60
C ALA A 53 5.05 -18.56 5.17
N GLY A 54 5.69 -19.19 6.17
CA GLY A 54 6.94 -18.72 6.76
C GLY A 54 6.82 -17.48 7.62
N THR A 55 5.60 -17.12 8.04
CA THR A 55 5.35 -15.95 8.90
C THR A 55 5.72 -16.25 10.36
N PRO A 56 6.12 -15.24 11.15
CA PRO A 56 6.38 -15.43 12.59
C PRO A 56 5.09 -15.85 13.32
N VAL A 57 5.18 -16.40 14.53
CA VAL A 57 4.00 -16.83 15.30
C VAL A 57 3.84 -15.97 16.54
N ASN A 58 2.60 -15.69 16.94
CA ASN A 58 2.22 -15.07 18.22
C ASN A 58 2.65 -13.60 18.45
N GLU A 59 3.18 -12.92 17.43
CA GLU A 59 3.38 -11.46 17.50
C GLU A 59 2.13 -10.71 17.03
N GLU A 60 1.71 -9.72 17.81
CA GLU A 60 0.60 -8.84 17.45
C GLU A 60 1.03 -7.79 16.44
N GLN A 61 0.27 -7.68 15.37
CA GLN A 61 0.56 -6.84 14.22
C GLN A 61 -0.68 -6.03 13.84
N VAL A 62 -0.45 -4.86 13.26
CA VAL A 62 -1.49 -4.03 12.63
C VAL A 62 -1.29 -4.10 11.12
N GLY A 63 -2.37 -4.31 10.38
CA GLY A 63 -2.29 -4.33 8.94
C GLY A 63 -3.64 -4.40 8.24
N LEU A 64 -3.61 -4.90 7.01
CA LEU A 64 -4.76 -5.04 6.13
C LEU A 64 -4.90 -6.50 5.69
N ILE A 65 -6.13 -6.92 5.40
CA ILE A 65 -6.39 -8.24 4.80
C ILE A 65 -6.25 -8.13 3.28
N GLY A 66 -5.34 -8.91 2.70
CA GLY A 66 -5.04 -8.86 1.26
C GLY A 66 -6.28 -9.03 0.37
N GLN A 67 -7.20 -9.94 0.73
CA GLN A 67 -8.44 -10.18 -0.03
C GLN A 67 -9.43 -9.01 0.06
N GLU A 68 -9.43 -8.24 1.16
CA GLU A 68 -10.25 -7.04 1.28
C GLU A 68 -9.63 -5.90 0.45
N VAL A 69 -8.30 -5.78 0.47
CA VAL A 69 -7.59 -4.82 -0.36
C VAL A 69 -7.78 -5.13 -1.84
N GLU A 70 -7.70 -6.38 -2.29
CA GLU A 70 -7.82 -6.76 -3.70
C GLU A 70 -9.14 -6.27 -4.33
N LYS A 71 -10.22 -6.25 -3.55
CA LYS A 71 -11.54 -5.77 -3.99
C LYS A 71 -11.59 -4.26 -4.23
N ILE A 72 -10.75 -3.49 -3.55
CA ILE A 72 -10.78 -2.02 -3.55
C ILE A 72 -9.61 -1.46 -4.38
N PHE A 73 -8.42 -2.04 -4.21
CA PHE A 73 -7.14 -1.66 -4.79
C PHE A 73 -6.41 -2.90 -5.35
N PRO A 74 -6.92 -3.53 -6.42
CA PRO A 74 -6.32 -4.76 -6.97
C PRO A 74 -4.86 -4.60 -7.37
N TYR A 75 -4.44 -3.39 -7.77
CA TYR A 75 -3.05 -3.10 -8.16
C TYR A 75 -2.05 -3.16 -7.00
N MET A 76 -2.52 -3.07 -5.75
CA MET A 76 -1.69 -3.20 -4.55
C MET A 76 -1.44 -4.65 -4.16
N VAL A 77 -2.11 -5.62 -4.79
CA VAL A 77 -2.03 -7.02 -4.41
C VAL A 77 -1.26 -7.81 -5.46
N LYS A 78 -0.34 -8.65 -4.99
CA LYS A 78 0.41 -9.63 -5.77
C LYS A 78 0.17 -11.02 -5.18
N ARG A 79 0.48 -12.05 -5.95
CA ARG A 79 0.44 -13.45 -5.51
C ARG A 79 1.87 -13.95 -5.32
N MET A 80 2.11 -14.77 -4.29
CA MET A 80 3.45 -15.28 -3.93
C MET A 80 4.08 -16.06 -5.08
N GLY A 81 3.31 -16.90 -5.80
CA GLY A 81 3.82 -17.65 -6.95
C GLY A 81 4.33 -16.77 -8.10
N ASN A 82 3.87 -15.51 -8.19
CA ASN A 82 4.31 -14.57 -9.23
C ASN A 82 5.59 -13.80 -8.87
N ILE A 83 6.09 -13.97 -7.63
CA ILE A 83 7.28 -13.26 -7.12
C ILE A 83 8.41 -14.19 -6.70
N ALA A 84 8.17 -15.50 -6.61
CA ALA A 84 9.20 -16.50 -6.36
C ALA A 84 10.19 -16.56 -7.54
N SER A 85 11.49 -16.67 -7.24
CA SER A 85 12.51 -16.82 -8.29
C SER A 85 12.49 -18.26 -8.84
N PRO A 86 12.84 -18.48 -10.12
CA PRO A 86 13.04 -19.82 -10.64
C PRO A 86 14.08 -20.56 -9.79
N GLY A 87 13.68 -21.64 -9.11
CA GLY A 87 14.55 -22.43 -8.24
C GLY A 87 14.38 -22.22 -6.73
N ASP A 88 13.47 -21.34 -6.29
CA ASP A 88 13.03 -21.34 -4.88
C ASP A 88 12.16 -22.58 -4.62
N GLU A 89 12.75 -23.60 -3.96
CA GLU A 89 12.03 -24.78 -3.45
C GLU A 89 11.22 -24.43 -2.18
N THR A 90 10.45 -23.34 -2.21
CA THR A 90 9.56 -23.01 -1.11
C THR A 90 8.18 -23.60 -1.38
N ASP A 91 7.74 -24.53 -0.53
CA ASP A 91 6.39 -25.14 -0.55
C ASP A 91 5.31 -24.17 -0.01
N TYR A 92 5.29 -22.94 -0.53
CA TYR A 92 4.26 -21.98 -0.21
C TYR A 92 3.14 -22.06 -1.25
N PRO A 93 1.87 -21.97 -0.84
CA PRO A 93 0.77 -21.91 -1.81
C PRO A 93 0.93 -20.70 -2.72
N ASP A 94 0.85 -20.91 -4.03
CA ASP A 94 1.02 -19.86 -5.05
C ASP A 94 -0.03 -18.73 -4.93
N ASP A 95 -1.18 -19.03 -4.30
CA ASP A 95 -2.31 -18.13 -4.14
C ASP A 95 -2.23 -17.22 -2.89
N ILE A 96 -1.16 -17.32 -2.09
CA ILE A 96 -0.92 -16.41 -0.97
C ILE A 96 -0.77 -14.98 -1.51
N LEU A 97 -1.59 -14.07 -0.99
CA LEU A 97 -1.57 -12.67 -1.37
C LEU A 97 -0.50 -11.89 -0.60
N VAL A 98 0.26 -11.08 -1.35
CA VAL A 98 1.29 -10.17 -0.86
C VAL A 98 0.88 -8.75 -1.19
N LEU A 99 1.10 -7.82 -0.26
CA LEU A 99 0.62 -6.46 -0.35
C LEU A 99 1.78 -5.48 -0.62
N ASP A 100 1.66 -4.68 -1.69
CA ASP A 100 2.42 -3.44 -1.87
C ASP A 100 1.66 -2.29 -1.22
N SER A 101 2.08 -1.90 -0.02
CA SER A 101 1.45 -0.84 0.77
C SER A 101 1.89 0.56 0.35
N SER A 102 2.83 0.70 -0.58
CA SER A 102 3.40 2.00 -0.99
C SER A 102 2.36 3.00 -1.48
N PRO A 103 1.36 2.61 -2.29
CA PRO A 103 0.35 3.55 -2.74
C PRO A 103 -0.48 4.17 -1.59
N LEU A 104 -0.58 3.53 -0.43
CA LEU A 104 -1.39 4.04 0.70
C LEU A 104 -0.97 5.44 1.13
N VAL A 105 0.33 5.77 1.11
CA VAL A 105 0.79 7.10 1.53
C VAL A 105 0.23 8.21 0.62
N TYR A 106 0.16 7.95 -0.69
CA TYR A 106 -0.38 8.89 -1.67
C TYR A 106 -1.91 8.94 -1.62
N ILE A 107 -2.56 7.79 -1.38
CA ILE A 107 -4.01 7.74 -1.15
C ILE A 107 -4.39 8.58 0.08
N LEU A 108 -3.64 8.43 1.18
CA LEU A 108 -3.85 9.21 2.40
C LEU A 108 -3.58 10.70 2.17
N MET A 109 -2.52 11.06 1.45
CA MET A 109 -2.24 12.43 1.04
C MET A 109 -3.43 13.04 0.27
N ASN A 110 -3.94 12.32 -0.73
CA ASN A 110 -5.11 12.77 -1.50
C ASN A 110 -6.35 12.89 -0.62
N ALA A 111 -6.60 11.92 0.25
CA ALA A 111 -7.73 11.95 1.17
C ALA A 111 -7.69 13.16 2.12
N VAL A 112 -6.51 13.53 2.61
CA VAL A 112 -6.33 14.73 3.45
C VAL A 112 -6.61 16.01 2.66
N ARG A 113 -6.13 16.13 1.42
CA ARG A 113 -6.45 17.27 0.54
C ARG A 113 -7.95 17.38 0.28
N GLU A 114 -8.60 16.28 -0.04
CA GLU A 114 -10.05 16.25 -0.25
C GLU A 114 -10.85 16.66 1.00
N LEU A 115 -10.36 16.28 2.19
CA LEU A 115 -10.96 16.70 3.46
C LEU A 115 -10.78 18.20 3.69
N ASP A 116 -9.60 18.74 3.46
CA ASP A 116 -9.30 20.17 3.59
C ASP A 116 -10.21 21.01 2.67
N GLU A 117 -10.32 20.64 1.40
CA GLU A 117 -11.23 21.32 0.46
C GLU A 117 -12.70 21.27 0.89
N LYS A 118 -13.14 20.16 1.52
CA LYS A 118 -14.49 20.06 2.07
C LYS A 118 -14.69 21.02 3.22
N ILE A 119 -13.71 21.14 4.11
CA ILE A 119 -13.73 22.07 5.24
C ILE A 119 -13.80 23.50 4.71
N GLU A 120 -12.94 23.90 3.77
CA GLU A 120 -12.97 25.25 3.20
C GLU A 120 -14.31 25.60 2.55
N ARG A 121 -14.92 24.66 1.81
CA ARG A 121 -16.23 24.85 1.18
C ARG A 121 -17.34 25.03 2.22
N MET A 122 -17.32 24.24 3.30
CA MET A 122 -18.30 24.37 4.39
C MET A 122 -18.18 25.74 5.07
N THR A 123 -16.96 26.16 5.45
CA THR A 123 -16.71 27.44 6.10
C THR A 123 -17.09 28.65 5.23
N LYS A 124 -16.89 28.58 3.91
CA LYS A 124 -17.29 29.66 2.98
C LYS A 124 -18.80 29.78 2.82
N ASN A 125 -19.55 28.68 2.92
CA ASN A 125 -21.01 28.72 2.82
C ASN A 125 -21.63 29.29 4.09
N GLU A 126 -21.13 28.91 5.27
CA GLU A 126 -21.60 29.47 6.55
C GLU A 126 -21.44 31.00 6.62
N ASN A 127 -20.38 31.55 6.02
CA ASN A 127 -20.13 33.00 5.97
C ASN A 127 -20.96 33.76 4.91
N LYS A 128 -21.73 33.07 4.06
CA LYS A 128 -22.63 33.70 3.07
C LYS A 128 -24.09 33.77 3.54
N ASP A 129 -24.42 33.07 4.61
CA ASP A 129 -25.77 33.01 5.19
C ASP A 129 -25.99 34.04 6.30
N PHE A 130 -25.04 34.98 6.48
CA PHE A 130 -25.10 36.18 7.32
C PHE A 130 -24.88 37.44 6.47
#